data_AF-A0ABD0MTF7-F1
#
_entry.id   AF-A0ABD0MTF7-F1
#
_cell.length_a   1.000
_cell.length_b   1.000
_cell.length_c   1.000
_cell.angle_alpha   90.00
_cell.angle_beta   90.00
_cell.angle_gamma   90.00
#
_symmetry.space_group_name_H-M   'P 1'
#
loop_
_entity.id
_entity.type
_entity.pdbx_description
1 polymer ?
#
loop_
_entity_poly.entity_id
_entity_poly.type
_entity_poly.pdbx_seq_one_letter_code
_entity_poly.pdbx_strand_id
1 'polypeptide(L)'
;MVIRRGWKSLREHFRYICTPSDCVAHLQRTMPKSGKSGRNIVEMLTDKGNEQAANANATTPVQPEDEITPASLKELISSTIRSEISSLQSEVLSELCSAVSTLQTTLSSQAQKIGDIETALNDSDGRLTAVEKLCNTLQTENTSLKLKLDNLENRLQRQNLRIVGIPEGSEGQNPGGFYDFIFHQTVWRRPLYKTS
;
A
#
# COMPACT_ATOMS: atom_id res chain seq x y z
N MET A 1 -3.90 -26.65 9.34
CA MET A 1 -5.22 -26.00 9.50
C MET A 1 -5.13 -24.73 10.37
N VAL A 2 -4.22 -23.80 10.05
CA VAL A 2 -4.01 -22.55 10.84
C VAL A 2 -3.91 -21.30 9.93
N ILE A 3 -3.43 -21.45 8.70
CA ILE A 3 -3.21 -20.32 7.76
C ILE A 3 -4.52 -19.70 7.23
N ARG A 4 -5.65 -20.43 7.25
CA ARG A 4 -6.92 -19.93 6.70
C ARG A 4 -7.72 -19.00 7.61
N ARG A 5 -7.36 -18.82 8.89
CA ARG A 5 -8.16 -18.02 9.83
C ARG A 5 -7.77 -16.54 9.90
N GLY A 6 -6.51 -16.17 9.60
CA GLY A 6 -6.05 -14.78 9.65
C GLY A 6 -6.60 -13.90 8.52
N TRP A 7 -6.89 -14.48 7.35
CA TRP A 7 -7.30 -13.73 6.15
C TRP A 7 -8.74 -13.20 6.19
N LYS A 8 -9.60 -13.71 7.09
CA LYS A 8 -10.96 -13.16 7.27
C LYS A 8 -10.94 -11.86 8.06
N SER A 9 -10.06 -11.72 9.06
CA SER A 9 -10.01 -10.54 9.92
C SER A 9 -9.40 -9.31 9.22
N LEU A 10 -8.39 -9.51 8.36
CA LEU A 10 -7.78 -8.44 7.57
C LEU A 10 -8.70 -7.89 6.47
N ARG A 11 -9.64 -8.70 5.95
CA ARG A 11 -10.60 -8.27 4.91
C ARG A 11 -11.68 -7.33 5.45
N GLU A 12 -12.03 -7.43 6.73
CA GLU A 12 -13.03 -6.56 7.36
C GLU A 12 -12.42 -5.21 7.79
N HIS A 13 -11.15 -5.18 8.22
CA HIS A 13 -10.47 -3.93 8.58
C HIS A 13 -10.09 -3.06 7.38
N PHE A 14 -9.78 -3.64 6.22
CA PHE A 14 -9.42 -2.87 5.01
C PHE A 14 -10.60 -2.20 4.30
N ARG A 15 -11.84 -2.47 4.73
CA ARG A 15 -13.04 -1.84 4.15
C ARG A 15 -13.25 -0.39 4.62
N TYR A 16 -12.43 0.10 5.56
CA TYR A 16 -12.65 1.38 6.23
C TYR A 16 -11.59 2.46 5.95
N ILE A 17 -10.56 2.20 5.14
CA ILE A 17 -9.41 3.13 5.01
C ILE A 17 -9.25 3.77 3.63
N CYS A 18 -9.87 3.25 2.57
CA CYS A 18 -9.72 3.86 1.24
C CYS A 18 -11.08 4.14 0.61
N THR A 19 -11.47 5.41 0.60
CA THR A 19 -12.55 5.86 -0.28
C THR A 19 -11.99 6.09 -1.70
N PRO A 20 -12.80 5.94 -2.76
CA PRO A 20 -12.33 6.01 -4.16
C PRO A 20 -11.72 7.36 -4.57
N SER A 21 -11.86 8.41 -3.75
CA SER A 21 -11.42 9.76 -4.07
C SER A 21 -9.90 9.97 -3.91
N ASP A 22 -9.25 9.19 -3.06
CA ASP A 22 -7.82 9.39 -2.74
C ASP A 22 -6.88 8.81 -3.81
N CYS A 23 -7.35 7.84 -4.60
CA CYS A 23 -6.58 7.25 -5.71
C CYS A 23 -6.43 8.20 -6.92
N VAL A 24 -7.36 9.13 -7.12
CA VAL A 24 -7.36 10.03 -8.29
C VAL A 24 -6.31 11.14 -8.15
N ALA A 25 -6.02 11.58 -6.92
CA ALA A 25 -5.08 12.66 -6.67
C ALA A 25 -3.61 12.27 -6.85
N HIS A 26 -3.27 10.97 -6.72
CA HIS A 26 -1.88 10.52 -6.82
C HIS A 26 -1.43 10.24 -8.26
N LEU A 27 -2.35 9.91 -9.17
CA LEU A 27 -2.02 9.62 -10.57
C LEU A 27 -1.71 10.86 -11.42
N GLN A 28 -2.05 12.08 -10.97
CA GLN A 28 -1.86 13.31 -11.75
C GLN A 28 -0.49 13.99 -11.56
N ARG A 29 0.37 13.49 -10.67
CA ARG A 29 1.69 14.12 -10.37
C ARG A 29 2.88 13.55 -11.14
N THR A 30 2.73 12.47 -11.92
CA THR A 30 3.87 11.80 -12.56
C THR A 30 3.62 11.45 -14.02
N MET A 31 3.52 12.46 -14.89
CA MET A 31 3.64 12.27 -16.34
C MET A 31 4.49 13.41 -16.95
N PRO A 32 5.43 13.13 -17.88
CA PRO A 32 6.16 14.16 -18.61
C PRO A 32 5.26 14.79 -19.69
N LYS A 33 5.42 16.10 -19.90
CA LYS A 33 4.70 16.87 -20.94
C LYS A 33 5.21 16.47 -22.33
N SER A 34 4.38 15.81 -23.15
CA SER A 34 4.67 15.63 -24.57
C SER A 34 4.27 16.89 -25.36
N GLY A 35 5.21 17.36 -26.18
CA GLY A 35 5.05 18.52 -27.05
C GLY A 35 4.07 18.26 -28.19
N LYS A 36 3.39 19.34 -28.59
CA LYS A 36 2.44 19.41 -29.70
C LYS A 36 3.11 19.02 -31.02
N SER A 37 2.52 18.08 -31.75
CA SER A 37 2.71 17.96 -33.21
C SER A 37 1.39 17.58 -33.84
N GLY A 38 0.51 18.57 -33.98
CA GLY A 38 -0.64 18.48 -34.87
C GLY A 38 -0.17 18.73 -36.30
N ARG A 39 -0.36 17.75 -37.19
CA ARG A 39 -0.55 18.00 -38.62
C ARG A 39 -1.84 17.33 -39.04
N ASN A 40 -2.82 18.17 -39.33
CA ASN A 40 -4.10 17.83 -39.93
C ASN A 40 -3.86 17.44 -41.39
N ILE A 41 -4.37 16.29 -41.84
CA ILE A 41 -4.36 15.84 -43.23
C ILE A 41 -5.65 16.34 -43.89
N VAL A 42 -5.80 17.65 -44.04
CA VAL A 42 -6.79 18.27 -44.95
C VAL A 42 -6.27 19.64 -45.33
N GLU A 43 -5.58 19.71 -46.47
CA GLU A 43 -5.43 20.87 -47.38
C GLU A 43 -4.16 20.66 -48.19
N MET A 44 -4.31 20.35 -49.48
CA MET A 44 -3.45 20.79 -50.60
C MET A 44 -3.94 20.11 -51.87
N LEU A 45 -5.05 20.61 -52.40
CA LEU A 45 -5.26 20.67 -53.83
C LEU A 45 -5.46 22.15 -54.15
N THR A 46 -4.53 22.75 -54.88
CA THR A 46 -4.83 23.75 -55.91
C THR A 46 -3.57 24.10 -56.71
N ASP A 47 -3.66 23.75 -57.99
CA ASP A 47 -3.28 24.52 -59.17
C ASP A 47 -1.81 24.80 -59.58
N LYS A 48 -1.52 24.23 -60.76
CA LYS A 48 -1.02 24.89 -62.00
C LYS A 48 0.50 25.02 -62.23
N GLY A 49 0.95 24.31 -63.28
CA GLY A 49 1.38 24.97 -64.52
C GLY A 49 2.78 24.65 -65.06
N ASN A 50 2.80 23.94 -66.21
CA ASN A 50 3.70 24.06 -67.39
C ASN A 50 5.22 23.88 -67.25
N GLU A 51 6.00 23.42 -68.25
CA GLU A 51 5.87 22.63 -69.49
C GLU A 51 7.30 22.51 -70.09
N GLN A 52 7.44 21.70 -71.15
CA GLN A 52 8.58 21.52 -72.08
C GLN A 52 9.61 20.43 -71.72
N ALA A 53 10.13 19.60 -72.62
CA ALA A 53 9.79 19.14 -73.98
C ALA A 53 10.84 18.06 -74.39
N ALA A 54 10.46 17.20 -75.34
CA ALA A 54 11.28 16.35 -76.23
C ALA A 54 11.85 15.02 -75.69
N ASN A 55 11.50 13.87 -76.28
CA ASN A 55 12.04 13.39 -77.57
C ASN A 55 11.30 12.11 -78.05
N ALA A 56 11.27 11.92 -79.36
CA ALA A 56 10.56 10.95 -80.19
C ALA A 56 11.09 9.50 -80.13
N ASN A 57 10.26 8.49 -80.41
CA ASN A 57 10.13 7.82 -81.74
C ASN A 57 9.42 6.44 -81.67
N ALA A 58 8.73 6.13 -82.78
CA ALA A 58 8.43 4.81 -83.36
C ALA A 58 7.22 3.96 -82.86
N THR A 59 6.05 4.20 -83.45
CA THR A 59 5.34 3.33 -84.44
C THR A 59 5.36 1.80 -84.28
N THR A 60 4.27 1.27 -83.67
CA THR A 60 3.42 0.07 -84.01
C THR A 60 4.04 -1.35 -84.22
N PRO A 61 3.27 -2.47 -84.16
CA PRO A 61 1.81 -2.61 -84.10
C PRO A 61 1.24 -3.59 -83.04
N VAL A 62 -0.06 -3.38 -82.82
CA VAL A 62 -1.07 -4.18 -82.11
C VAL A 62 -1.11 -5.65 -82.55
N GLN A 63 -1.26 -6.55 -81.57
CA GLN A 63 -1.76 -7.92 -81.69
C GLN A 63 -2.80 -8.16 -80.57
N PRO A 64 -3.78 -9.06 -80.77
CA PRO A 64 -5.19 -8.83 -80.48
C PRO A 64 -5.65 -9.23 -79.08
N GLU A 65 -6.60 -8.45 -78.56
CA GLU A 65 -7.66 -8.79 -77.58
C GLU A 65 -7.56 -10.19 -76.93
N ASP A 66 -7.05 -10.26 -75.70
CA ASP A 66 -7.17 -11.44 -74.85
C ASP A 66 -8.67 -11.69 -74.58
N GLU A 67 -9.26 -12.66 -75.28
CA GLU A 67 -10.52 -13.25 -74.86
C GLU A 67 -10.35 -13.75 -73.42
N ILE A 68 -10.92 -13.02 -72.46
CA ILE A 68 -10.95 -13.41 -71.06
C ILE A 68 -11.82 -14.66 -70.97
N THR A 69 -11.22 -15.82 -71.17
CA THR A 69 -11.89 -17.08 -70.98
C THR A 69 -12.30 -17.19 -69.51
N PRO A 70 -13.49 -17.75 -69.21
CA PRO A 70 -13.98 -17.86 -67.83
C PRO A 70 -13.03 -18.68 -66.93
N ALA A 71 -12.11 -19.45 -67.50
CA ALA A 71 -11.06 -20.16 -66.78
C ALA A 71 -9.95 -19.22 -66.27
N SER A 72 -9.51 -18.25 -67.08
CA SER A 72 -8.47 -17.29 -66.69
C SER A 72 -8.96 -16.35 -65.57
N LEU A 73 -10.22 -15.92 -65.64
CA LEU A 73 -10.87 -15.15 -64.58
C LEU A 73 -10.97 -15.92 -63.26
N LYS A 74 -11.31 -17.22 -63.32
CA LYS A 74 -11.38 -18.07 -62.12
C LYS A 74 -10.02 -18.25 -61.45
N GLU A 75 -8.95 -18.43 -62.21
CA GLU A 75 -7.59 -18.55 -61.66
C GLU A 75 -7.09 -17.23 -61.06
N LEU A 76 -7.36 -16.09 -61.72
CA LEU A 76 -7.01 -14.78 -61.17
C LEU A 76 -7.75 -14.51 -59.86
N ILE A 77 -9.06 -14.78 -59.80
CA ILE A 77 -9.84 -14.61 -58.57
C ILE A 77 -9.36 -15.56 -57.48
N SER A 78 -9.09 -16.83 -57.82
CA SER A 78 -8.64 -17.83 -56.85
C SER A 78 -7.23 -17.56 -56.33
N SER A 79 -6.35 -16.99 -57.14
CA SER A 79 -5.00 -16.58 -56.73
C SER A 79 -5.04 -15.31 -55.87
N THR A 80 -5.84 -14.31 -56.25
CA THR A 80 -6.04 -13.09 -55.44
C THR A 80 -6.61 -13.44 -54.07
N ILE A 81 -7.70 -14.22 -53.99
CA ILE A 81 -8.30 -14.63 -52.71
C ILE A 81 -7.30 -15.39 -51.84
N ARG A 82 -6.51 -16.30 -52.42
CA ARG A 82 -5.45 -17.01 -51.67
C ARG A 82 -4.39 -16.06 -51.13
N SER A 83 -3.99 -15.06 -51.92
CA SER A 83 -3.00 -14.06 -51.48
C SER A 83 -3.53 -13.19 -50.34
N GLU A 84 -4.79 -12.73 -50.45
CA GLU A 84 -5.45 -11.91 -49.42
C GLU A 84 -5.65 -12.70 -48.12
N ILE A 85 -6.09 -13.95 -48.21
CA ILE A 85 -6.19 -14.85 -47.04
C ILE A 85 -4.82 -15.02 -46.38
N SER A 86 -3.76 -15.23 -47.16
CA SER A 86 -2.41 -15.41 -46.63
C SER A 86 -1.89 -14.13 -45.97
N SER A 87 -2.18 -12.97 -46.57
CA SER A 87 -1.84 -11.65 -46.05
C SER A 87 -2.52 -11.41 -44.69
N LEU A 88 -3.85 -11.56 -44.64
CA LEU A 88 -4.65 -11.41 -43.42
C LEU A 88 -4.23 -12.39 -42.34
N GLN A 89 -3.94 -13.65 -42.69
CA GLN A 89 -3.42 -14.63 -41.74
C GLN A 89 -2.09 -14.17 -41.14
N SER A 90 -1.17 -13.66 -41.96
CA SER A 90 0.12 -13.18 -41.46
C SER A 90 -0.04 -11.96 -40.53
N GLU A 91 -0.93 -11.03 -40.90
CA GLU A 91 -1.19 -9.81 -40.14
C GLU A 91 -1.81 -10.15 -38.78
N VAL A 92 -2.88 -10.95 -38.77
CA VAL A 92 -3.56 -11.38 -37.54
C VAL A 92 -2.63 -12.19 -36.64
N LEU A 93 -1.83 -13.11 -37.21
CA LEU A 93 -0.87 -13.88 -36.41
C LEU A 93 0.22 -12.96 -35.84
N SER A 94 0.70 -11.99 -36.61
CA SER A 94 1.71 -11.04 -36.13
C SER A 94 1.18 -10.17 -34.98
N GLU A 95 -0.05 -9.68 -35.10
CA GLU A 95 -0.70 -8.86 -34.07
C GLU A 95 -1.01 -9.69 -32.83
N LEU A 96 -1.49 -10.92 -32.99
CA LEU A 96 -1.72 -11.84 -31.88
C LEU A 96 -0.41 -12.21 -31.17
N CYS A 97 0.67 -12.49 -31.90
CA CYS A 97 1.99 -12.74 -31.33
C CYS A 97 2.51 -11.51 -30.56
N SER A 98 2.30 -10.30 -31.08
CA SER A 98 2.64 -9.06 -30.39
C SER A 98 1.84 -8.91 -29.10
N ALA A 99 0.51 -9.07 -29.16
CA ALA A 99 -0.37 -9.00 -27.99
C ALA A 99 0.03 -10.03 -26.93
N VAL A 100 0.27 -11.29 -27.30
CA VAL A 100 0.72 -12.34 -26.37
C VAL A 100 2.06 -11.97 -25.74
N SER A 101 3.00 -11.43 -26.50
CA SER A 101 4.31 -11.00 -25.97
C SER A 101 4.16 -9.86 -24.95
N THR A 102 3.27 -8.89 -25.22
CA THR A 102 2.98 -7.82 -24.25
C THR A 102 2.30 -8.36 -22.98
N LEU A 103 1.41 -9.34 -23.10
CA LEU A 103 0.80 -10.00 -21.94
C LEU A 103 1.83 -10.79 -21.13
N GLN A 104 2.77 -11.49 -21.78
CA GLN A 104 3.83 -12.21 -21.09
C GLN A 104 4.76 -11.29 -20.30
N THR A 105 5.14 -10.15 -20.90
CA THR A 105 5.98 -9.15 -20.23
C THR A 105 5.27 -8.47 -19.06
N THR A 106 4.00 -8.11 -19.22
CA THR A 106 3.20 -7.54 -18.12
C THR A 106 2.97 -8.55 -16.99
N LEU A 107 2.68 -9.81 -17.31
CA LEU A 107 2.55 -10.87 -16.33
C LEU A 107 3.85 -11.10 -15.55
N SER A 108 4.99 -11.12 -16.25
CA SER A 108 6.31 -11.27 -15.62
C SER A 108 6.61 -10.09 -14.70
N SER A 109 6.29 -8.86 -15.12
CA SER A 109 6.43 -7.66 -14.28
C SER A 109 5.52 -7.71 -13.05
N GLN A 110 4.29 -8.18 -13.20
CA GLN A 110 3.36 -8.35 -12.08
C GLN A 110 3.85 -9.42 -11.10
N ALA A 111 4.33 -10.56 -11.59
CA ALA A 111 4.90 -11.61 -10.76
C ALA A 111 6.08 -11.09 -9.93
N GLN A 112 6.97 -10.29 -10.54
CA GLN A 112 8.07 -9.66 -9.82
C GLN A 112 7.57 -8.71 -8.73
N LYS A 113 6.64 -7.81 -9.05
CA LYS A 113 6.06 -6.88 -8.07
C LYS A 113 5.38 -7.59 -6.91
N ILE A 114 4.70 -8.71 -7.18
CA ILE A 114 4.09 -9.53 -6.14
C ILE A 114 5.17 -10.11 -5.23
N GLY A 115 6.25 -10.66 -5.79
CA GLY A 115 7.38 -11.14 -5.00
C GLY A 115 8.01 -10.05 -4.13
N ASP A 116 8.22 -8.86 -4.69
CA ASP A 116 8.76 -7.71 -3.95
C ASP A 116 7.81 -7.31 -2.80
N ILE A 117 6.50 -7.31 -3.03
CA ILE A 117 5.49 -7.02 -1.99
C ILE A 117 5.49 -8.12 -0.91
N GLU A 118 5.57 -9.39 -1.28
CA GLU A 118 5.61 -10.50 -0.33
C GLU A 118 6.85 -10.42 0.57
N THR A 119 8.02 -10.08 0.01
CA THR A 119 9.24 -9.90 0.80
C THR A 119 9.14 -8.70 1.75
N ALA A 120 8.63 -7.55 1.28
CA ALA A 120 8.42 -6.37 2.11
C ALA A 120 7.38 -6.62 3.22
N LEU A 121 6.34 -7.41 2.93
CA LEU A 121 5.34 -7.80 3.91
C LEU A 121 5.95 -8.71 4.99
N ASN A 122 6.76 -9.69 4.60
CA ASN A 122 7.45 -10.58 5.55
C ASN A 122 8.43 -9.80 6.46
N ASP A 123 9.18 -8.83 5.92
CA ASP A 123 10.04 -7.96 6.73
C ASP A 123 9.21 -7.13 7.72
N SER A 124 8.11 -6.55 7.23
CA SER A 124 7.20 -5.74 8.06
C SER A 124 6.57 -6.58 9.19
N ASP A 125 6.15 -7.81 8.90
CA ASP A 125 5.59 -8.75 9.88
C ASP A 125 6.63 -9.16 10.94
N GLY A 126 7.87 -9.39 10.51
CA GLY A 126 9.00 -9.64 11.40
C GLY A 126 9.28 -8.47 12.34
N ARG A 127 9.28 -7.24 11.81
CA ARG A 127 9.45 -6.01 12.60
C ARG A 127 8.29 -5.79 13.56
N LEU A 128 7.05 -6.02 13.11
CA LEU A 128 5.85 -5.92 13.95
C LEU A 128 5.95 -6.89 15.14
N THR A 129 6.27 -8.15 14.86
CA THR A 129 6.46 -9.19 15.88
C THR A 129 7.54 -8.81 16.89
N ALA A 130 8.65 -8.21 16.44
CA ALA A 130 9.71 -7.75 17.32
C ALA A 130 9.25 -6.60 18.24
N VAL A 131 8.52 -5.63 17.68
CA VAL A 131 7.95 -4.50 18.44
C VAL A 131 6.92 -5.01 19.46
N GLU A 132 6.04 -5.92 19.10
CA GLU A 132 5.06 -6.51 20.01
C GLU A 132 5.74 -7.21 21.19
N LYS A 133 6.80 -7.98 20.95
CA LYS A 133 7.61 -8.60 22.01
C LYS A 133 8.24 -7.57 22.94
N LEU A 134 8.79 -6.49 22.38
CA LEU A 134 9.38 -5.40 23.16
C LEU A 134 8.32 -4.69 24.01
N CYS A 135 7.16 -4.36 23.44
CA CYS A 135 6.05 -3.76 24.17
C CYS A 135 5.58 -4.64 25.34
N ASN A 136 5.43 -5.95 25.11
CA ASN A 136 5.06 -6.89 26.16
C ASN A 136 6.12 -6.93 27.28
N THR A 137 7.40 -6.96 26.91
CA THR A 137 8.51 -6.95 27.88
C THR A 137 8.49 -5.68 28.71
N LEU A 138 8.43 -4.51 28.06
CA LEU A 138 8.35 -3.21 28.73
C LEU A 138 7.11 -3.11 29.62
N GLN A 139 5.97 -3.65 29.20
CA GLN A 139 4.77 -3.67 30.01
C GLN A 139 4.97 -4.50 31.28
N THR A 140 5.58 -5.69 31.18
CA THR A 140 5.88 -6.54 32.35
C THR A 140 6.91 -5.92 33.29
N GLU A 141 7.92 -5.25 32.76
CA GLU A 141 8.91 -4.54 33.56
C GLU A 141 8.29 -3.34 34.27
N ASN A 142 7.45 -2.58 33.58
CA ASN A 142 6.77 -1.42 34.14
C ASN A 142 5.80 -1.84 35.26
N THR A 143 5.03 -2.92 35.09
CA THR A 143 4.17 -3.44 36.16
C THR A 143 4.99 -3.93 37.35
N SER A 144 6.11 -4.62 37.12
CA SER A 144 7.03 -5.04 38.18
C SER A 144 7.60 -3.84 38.96
N LEU A 145 8.03 -2.79 38.26
CA LEU A 145 8.56 -1.57 38.87
C LEU A 145 7.49 -0.84 39.67
N LYS A 146 6.26 -0.76 39.17
CA LYS A 146 5.12 -0.17 39.90
C LYS A 146 4.84 -0.94 41.19
N LEU A 147 4.86 -2.27 41.17
CA LEU A 147 4.68 -3.08 42.38
C LEU A 147 5.82 -2.88 43.39
N LYS A 148 7.06 -2.76 42.92
CA LYS A 148 8.20 -2.45 43.81
C LYS A 148 8.06 -1.08 44.45
N LEU A 149 7.64 -0.08 43.67
CA LEU A 149 7.42 1.27 44.17
C LEU A 149 6.31 1.30 45.22
N ASP A 150 5.16 0.68 44.94
CA ASP A 150 4.06 0.55 45.90
C ASP A 150 4.51 -0.17 47.18
N ASN A 151 5.33 -1.23 47.07
CA ASN A 151 5.89 -1.90 48.25
C ASN A 151 6.75 -0.96 49.10
N LEU A 152 7.61 -0.17 48.47
CA LEU A 152 8.48 0.79 49.16
C LEU A 152 7.67 1.89 49.83
N GLU A 153 6.71 2.48 49.13
CA GLU A 153 5.80 3.49 49.68
C GLU A 153 5.04 2.96 50.90
N ASN A 154 4.48 1.75 50.79
CA ASN A 154 3.81 1.10 51.90
C ASN A 154 4.75 0.85 53.09
N ARG A 155 6.01 0.46 52.87
CA ARG A 155 6.99 0.28 53.96
C ARG A 155 7.36 1.59 54.63
N LEU A 156 7.52 2.66 53.86
CA LEU A 156 7.82 3.99 54.39
C LEU A 156 6.64 4.53 55.19
N GLN A 157 5.40 4.31 54.74
CA GLN A 157 4.20 4.75 55.46
C GLN A 157 3.93 3.91 56.72
N ARG A 158 4.23 2.61 56.73
CA ARG A 158 4.04 1.74 57.92
C ARG A 158 4.83 2.22 59.14
N GLN A 159 5.96 2.88 58.94
CA GLN A 159 6.79 3.40 60.02
C GLN A 159 6.34 4.79 60.49
N ASN A 160 5.48 5.46 59.72
CA ASN A 160 5.02 6.80 60.02
C ASN A 160 3.69 6.74 60.76
N LEU A 161 3.64 7.33 61.94
CA LEU A 161 2.39 7.53 62.69
C LEU A 161 1.83 8.92 62.34
N ARG A 162 0.59 8.96 61.86
CA ARG A 162 -0.14 10.21 61.61
C ARG A 162 -1.21 10.39 62.68
N ILE A 163 -1.01 11.37 63.56
CA ILE A 163 -1.99 11.72 64.59
C ILE A 163 -2.84 12.88 64.06
N VAL A 164 -4.16 12.72 64.08
CA VAL A 164 -5.12 13.69 63.53
C VAL A 164 -6.01 14.22 64.66
N GLY A 165 -6.42 15.50 64.57
CA GLY A 165 -7.31 16.13 65.55
C GLY A 165 -6.60 16.83 66.71
N ILE A 166 -5.30 17.06 66.60
CA ILE A 166 -4.53 17.86 67.56
C ILE A 166 -4.66 19.35 67.16
N PRO A 167 -5.09 20.24 68.08
CA PRO A 167 -5.15 21.67 67.80
C PRO A 167 -3.75 22.28 67.63
N GLU A 168 -3.63 23.23 66.71
CA GLU A 168 -2.36 23.88 66.38
C GLU A 168 -1.75 24.60 67.60
N GLY A 169 -0.43 24.46 67.78
CA GLY A 169 0.31 25.12 68.88
C GLY A 169 0.24 24.42 70.25
N SER A 170 -0.54 23.34 70.39
CA SER A 170 -0.63 22.56 71.65
C SER A 170 0.67 21.85 72.05
N GLU A 171 1.60 21.71 71.09
CA GLU A 171 2.89 21.06 71.24
C GLU A 171 3.96 21.93 71.96
N GLY A 172 3.76 23.25 71.98
CA GLY A 172 4.70 24.19 72.61
C GLY A 172 6.11 24.14 72.00
N GLN A 173 7.15 24.24 72.84
CA GLN A 173 8.56 24.23 72.40
C GLN A 173 9.17 22.82 72.27
N ASN A 174 8.51 21.77 72.79
CA ASN A 174 9.07 20.41 72.83
C ASN A 174 8.08 19.35 72.28
N PRO A 175 8.09 19.13 70.95
CA PRO A 175 7.40 18.03 70.27
C PRO A 175 7.47 16.68 70.96
N GLY A 176 8.69 16.22 71.27
CA GLY A 176 8.91 14.86 71.76
C GLY A 176 8.24 14.62 73.11
N GLY A 177 8.33 15.60 74.01
CA GLY A 177 7.69 15.52 75.33
C GLY A 177 6.17 15.54 75.27
N PHE A 178 5.60 16.30 74.33
CA PHE A 178 4.16 16.36 74.12
C PHE A 178 3.60 15.01 73.62
N TYR A 179 4.24 14.38 72.63
CA TYR A 179 3.81 13.06 72.16
C TYR A 179 3.96 11.98 73.22
N ASP A 180 5.05 11.99 74.00
CA ASP A 180 5.26 11.04 75.09
C ASP A 180 4.14 11.13 76.13
N PHE A 181 3.75 12.35 76.51
CA PHE A 181 2.61 12.60 77.40
C PHE A 181 1.29 12.04 76.84
N ILE A 182 0.97 12.32 75.56
CA ILE A 182 -0.24 11.82 74.91
C ILE A 182 -0.27 10.29 74.90
N PHE A 183 0.83 9.64 74.50
CA PHE A 183 0.89 8.17 74.44
C PHE A 183 0.78 7.55 75.83
N HIS A 184 1.42 8.12 76.85
CA HIS A 184 1.30 7.66 78.23
C HIS A 184 -0.13 7.77 78.77
N GLN A 185 -0.83 8.86 78.45
CA GLN A 185 -2.19 9.10 78.94
C GLN A 185 -3.23 8.22 78.25
N THR A 186 -3.05 7.92 76.97
CA THR A 186 -4.07 7.28 76.12
C THR A 186 -3.83 5.79 75.87
N VAL A 187 -2.60 5.39 75.55
CA VAL A 187 -2.27 4.02 75.12
C VAL A 187 -1.80 3.15 76.29
N TRP A 188 -1.00 3.73 77.20
CA TRP A 188 -0.34 2.97 78.28
C TRP A 188 -1.11 2.94 79.61
N ARG A 189 -2.28 3.57 79.69
CA ARG A 189 -3.20 3.35 80.82
C ARG A 189 -3.67 1.90 80.79
N ARG A 190 -3.09 1.04 81.65
CA ARG A 190 -3.66 -0.30 81.93
C ARG A 190 -5.14 -0.13 82.29
N PRO A 191 -6.07 -0.89 81.69
CA PRO A 191 -7.43 -0.93 82.19
C PRO A 191 -7.36 -1.45 83.62
N LEU A 192 -7.71 -0.61 84.58
CA LEU A 192 -8.10 -1.10 85.90
C LEU A 192 -9.44 -1.82 85.69
N TYR A 193 -9.39 -3.09 85.25
CA TYR A 193 -10.55 -3.94 85.42
C TYR A 193 -10.80 -3.99 86.92
N LYS A 194 -11.96 -3.52 87.34
CA LYS A 194 -12.41 -3.71 88.71
C LYS A 194 -12.59 -5.21 88.89
N THR A 195 -11.66 -5.85 89.61
CA THR A 195 -11.99 -7.08 90.32
C THR A 195 -12.93 -6.69 91.45
N SER A 196 -14.01 -7.48 91.57
CA SER A 196 -15.16 -7.38 92.48
C SER A 196 -16.37 -6.66 91.89
#